data_AF-K1SDD0-F1
#
_entry.id   AF-K1SDD0-F1
#
_cell.length_a   1.000
_cell.length_b   1.000
_cell.length_c   1.000
_cell.angle_alpha   90.00
_cell.angle_beta   90.00
_cell.angle_gamma   90.00
#
_symmetry.space_group_name_H-M   'P 1'
#
loop_
_entity.id
_entity.type
_entity.pdbx_description
1 polymer ?
#
loop_
_entity_poly.entity_id
_entity_poly.type
_entity_poly.pdbx_seq_one_letter_code
_entity_poly.pdbx_strand_id
1 'polypeptide(L)'
;AELLGTPGEYDSIKTELQGVIFKDPMAPDDPVSGWQTADEYLSGDVRSKLRIAQMAAQKDSSFEINVQALEKAQPKDLDASEIDVRLGATWIDSAYIQQFMQETFETPYYLRRTIEVKFSELTAEWRINGKSSPSQNDVAAYTTYGTERANAYRILEETLNLKDIRIYDTIEDADGKQKRVLNKKETTLAQQKQQAIKDAFRDWIWKDSHRREALVTKYNELFNSTRPREYDGSHIRFGGMNPDITLREHQRNAIAHVLYGGNTLLAH
;
A
#
# COMPACT_ATOMS: atom_id res chain seq x y z
N ALA A 1 -4.29 30.84 40.04
CA ALA A 1 -5.56 30.37 39.47
C ALA A 1 -5.35 28.89 39.13
N GLU A 2 -6.17 28.04 39.74
CA GLU A 2 -5.97 26.59 39.87
C GLU A 2 -5.94 25.88 38.51
N LEU A 3 -4.80 25.28 38.19
CA LEU A 3 -4.67 24.24 37.18
C LEU A 3 -4.65 22.91 37.93
N LEU A 4 -5.80 22.45 38.40
CA LEU A 4 -6.06 21.09 38.85
C LEU A 4 -7.58 20.95 38.85
N GLY A 5 -8.10 20.26 37.83
CA GLY A 5 -9.53 20.15 37.57
C GLY A 5 -10.32 19.76 38.81
N THR A 6 -11.41 20.48 39.04
CA THR A 6 -12.44 20.14 40.00
C THR A 6 -13.03 18.77 39.64
N PRO A 7 -13.00 17.77 40.54
CA PRO A 7 -13.63 16.48 40.29
C PRO A 7 -15.11 16.67 39.93
N GLY A 8 -15.50 16.30 38.71
CA GLY A 8 -16.88 16.42 38.22
C GLY A 8 -17.11 17.41 37.06
N GLU A 9 -16.13 18.25 36.69
CA GLU A 9 -16.25 19.19 35.56
C GLU A 9 -15.72 18.62 34.23
N TYR A 10 -15.94 17.34 33.98
CA TYR A 10 -15.38 16.64 32.81
C TYR A 10 -15.82 17.26 31.48
N ASP A 11 -17.06 17.74 31.38
CA ASP A 11 -17.57 18.33 30.14
C ASP A 11 -16.96 19.71 29.85
N SER A 12 -16.63 20.48 30.90
CA SER A 12 -15.89 21.74 30.77
C SER A 12 -14.48 21.48 30.25
N ILE A 13 -13.77 20.51 30.87
CA ILE A 13 -12.40 20.12 30.47
C ILE A 13 -12.37 19.60 29.03
N LYS A 14 -13.35 18.78 28.63
CA LYS A 14 -13.46 18.29 27.24
C LYS A 14 -13.67 19.43 26.25
N THR A 15 -14.47 20.43 26.61
CA THR A 15 -14.73 21.60 25.77
C THR A 15 -13.48 22.49 25.66
N GLU A 16 -12.75 22.69 26.76
CA GLU A 16 -11.50 23.47 26.76
C GLU A 16 -10.37 22.78 25.98
N LEU A 17 -10.32 21.45 26.00
CA LEU A 17 -9.32 20.65 25.30
C LEU A 17 -9.78 20.18 23.90
N GLN A 18 -10.90 20.71 23.42
CA GLN A 18 -11.44 20.38 22.11
C GLN A 18 -10.42 20.70 21.01
N GLY A 19 -10.07 19.70 20.20
CA GLY A 19 -9.04 19.81 19.16
C GLY A 19 -7.60 19.63 19.64
N VAL A 20 -7.37 19.61 20.96
CA VAL A 20 -6.08 19.25 21.60
C VAL A 20 -6.06 17.77 21.97
N ILE A 21 -7.21 17.22 22.35
CA ILE A 21 -7.40 15.78 22.59
C ILE A 21 -8.59 15.27 21.80
N PHE A 22 -8.55 13.98 21.47
CA PHE A 22 -9.63 13.25 20.78
C PHE A 22 -9.92 11.96 21.53
N LYS A 23 -11.21 11.62 21.68
CA LYS A 23 -11.62 10.33 22.22
C LYS A 23 -11.49 9.29 21.11
N ASP A 24 -10.78 8.20 21.36
CA ASP A 24 -10.70 7.06 20.45
C ASP A 24 -12.05 6.33 20.42
N PRO A 25 -12.73 6.23 19.26
CA PRO A 25 -14.01 5.54 19.16
C PRO A 25 -13.95 4.03 19.45
N MET A 26 -12.75 3.42 19.44
CA MET A 26 -12.55 2.03 19.81
C MET A 26 -12.27 1.82 21.30
N ALA A 27 -12.05 2.90 22.06
CA ALA A 27 -11.83 2.79 23.50
C ALA A 27 -13.12 2.38 24.23
N PRO A 28 -13.00 1.84 25.45
CA PRO A 28 -14.16 1.59 26.31
C PRO A 28 -15.01 2.85 26.47
N ASP A 29 -16.32 2.68 26.61
CA ASP A 29 -17.23 3.80 26.86
C ASP A 29 -17.14 4.23 28.34
N ASP A 30 -16.04 4.90 28.65
CA ASP A 30 -15.75 5.47 29.95
C ASP A 30 -15.38 6.96 29.79
N PRO A 31 -15.79 7.84 30.73
CA PRO A 31 -15.63 9.28 30.56
C PRO A 31 -14.17 9.78 30.57
N VAL A 32 -13.26 9.04 31.19
CA VAL A 32 -11.88 9.48 31.48
C VAL A 32 -10.81 8.70 30.71
N SER A 33 -11.15 7.53 30.15
CA SER A 33 -10.25 6.72 29.34
C SER A 33 -10.48 6.90 27.84
N GLY A 34 -9.50 6.47 27.04
CA GLY A 34 -9.57 6.53 25.57
C GLY A 34 -9.23 7.89 24.96
N TRP A 35 -8.85 8.89 25.76
CA TRP A 35 -8.42 10.19 25.24
C TRP A 35 -6.96 10.14 24.80
N GLN A 36 -6.72 10.57 23.57
CA GLN A 36 -5.39 10.71 22.97
C GLN A 36 -5.13 12.18 22.65
N THR A 37 -3.87 12.58 22.71
CA THR A 37 -3.44 13.90 22.23
C THR A 37 -3.63 14.01 20.73
N ALA A 38 -3.81 15.22 20.19
CA ALA A 38 -4.01 15.45 18.77
C ALA A 38 -2.85 14.88 17.92
N ASP A 39 -1.62 15.03 18.39
CA ASP A 39 -0.44 14.50 17.72
C ASP A 39 -0.44 12.97 17.66
N GLU A 40 -0.93 12.29 18.68
CA GLU A 40 -1.08 10.82 18.70
C GLU A 40 -2.29 10.34 17.88
N TYR A 41 -3.45 10.97 18.06
CA TYR A 41 -4.67 10.55 17.38
C TYR A 41 -4.61 10.79 15.88
N LEU A 42 -4.06 11.94 15.44
CA LEU A 42 -3.98 12.34 14.02
C LEU A 42 -2.69 11.85 13.33
N SER A 43 -2.00 10.88 13.89
CA SER A 43 -0.83 10.21 13.29
C SER A 43 -1.05 8.70 13.15
N GLY A 44 -0.14 8.00 12.47
CA GLY A 44 -0.31 6.58 12.12
C GLY A 44 -1.32 6.41 10.98
N ASP A 45 -2.05 5.30 10.97
CA ASP A 45 -3.03 4.98 9.92
C ASP A 45 -4.30 5.85 10.03
N VAL A 46 -4.22 7.07 9.49
CA VAL A 46 -5.28 8.07 9.57
C VAL A 46 -6.47 7.77 8.66
N ARG A 47 -6.31 6.96 7.61
CA ARG A 47 -7.43 6.51 6.76
C ARG A 47 -8.32 5.52 7.49
N SER A 48 -7.72 4.53 8.14
CA SER A 48 -8.46 3.56 8.96
C SER A 48 -9.14 4.26 10.14
N LYS A 49 -8.43 5.16 10.83
CA LYS A 49 -9.01 5.98 11.91
C LYS A 49 -10.19 6.82 11.42
N LEU A 50 -10.11 7.43 10.24
CA LEU A 50 -11.22 8.22 9.67
C LEU A 50 -12.46 7.35 9.45
N ARG A 51 -12.30 6.16 8.88
CA ARG A 51 -13.41 5.22 8.65
C ARG A 51 -14.09 4.83 9.97
N ILE A 52 -13.29 4.54 11.00
CA ILE A 52 -13.79 4.22 12.35
C ILE A 52 -14.56 5.42 12.93
N ALA A 53 -13.99 6.62 12.85
CA ALA A 53 -14.62 7.85 13.33
C ALA A 53 -15.95 8.14 12.60
N GLN A 54 -16.02 7.94 11.29
CA GLN A 54 -17.26 8.10 10.50
C GLN A 54 -18.34 7.11 10.92
N MET A 55 -17.99 5.84 11.16
CA MET A 55 -18.94 4.84 11.68
C MET A 55 -19.41 5.17 13.09
N ALA A 56 -18.53 5.71 13.94
CA ALA A 56 -18.89 6.15 15.27
C ALA A 56 -19.80 7.39 15.26
N ALA A 57 -19.50 8.37 14.39
CA ALA A 57 -20.28 9.59 14.21
C ALA A 57 -21.74 9.33 13.78
N GLN A 58 -21.99 8.24 13.06
CA GLN A 58 -23.36 7.82 12.71
C GLN A 58 -24.18 7.39 13.93
N LYS A 59 -23.53 6.94 15.01
CA LYS A 59 -24.17 6.48 16.25
C LYS A 59 -24.15 7.55 17.34
N ASP A 60 -23.08 8.33 17.39
CA ASP A 60 -22.84 9.39 18.36
C ASP A 60 -22.16 10.58 17.68
N SER A 61 -22.89 11.70 17.57
CA SER A 61 -22.41 12.91 16.91
C SER A 61 -21.21 13.58 17.62
N SER A 62 -20.88 13.17 18.85
CA SER A 62 -19.68 13.64 19.55
C SER A 62 -18.39 13.35 18.76
N PHE A 63 -18.39 12.33 17.90
CA PHE A 63 -17.25 11.96 17.05
C PHE A 63 -17.18 12.74 15.73
N GLU A 64 -18.10 13.66 15.43
CA GLU A 64 -18.01 14.52 14.23
C GLU A 64 -16.71 15.35 14.22
N ILE A 65 -16.23 15.75 15.40
CA ILE A 65 -14.96 16.47 15.51
C ILE A 65 -13.77 15.61 15.09
N ASN A 66 -13.79 14.32 15.42
CA ASN A 66 -12.75 13.38 15.02
C ASN A 66 -12.74 13.23 13.50
N VAL A 67 -13.92 13.13 12.88
CA VAL A 67 -14.07 13.05 11.42
C VAL A 67 -13.45 14.28 10.76
N GLN A 68 -13.84 15.49 11.18
CA GLN A 68 -13.33 16.74 10.59
C GLN A 68 -11.81 16.88 10.77
N ALA A 69 -11.26 16.46 11.92
CA ALA A 69 -9.82 16.52 12.17
C ALA A 69 -9.06 15.49 11.32
N LEU A 70 -9.58 14.26 11.22
CA LEU A 70 -8.96 13.21 10.42
C LEU A 70 -9.07 13.47 8.92
N GLU A 71 -10.14 14.09 8.43
CA GLU A 71 -10.26 14.54 7.03
C GLU A 71 -9.15 15.52 6.64
N LYS A 72 -8.81 16.46 7.54
CA LYS A 72 -7.71 17.41 7.34
C LYS A 72 -6.33 16.77 7.49
N ALA A 73 -6.23 15.70 8.29
CA ALA A 73 -4.99 14.98 8.54
C ALA A 73 -4.66 13.92 7.46
N GLN A 74 -5.50 13.75 6.43
CA GLN A 74 -5.22 12.79 5.37
C GLN A 74 -3.95 13.18 4.58
N PRO A 75 -3.05 12.22 4.31
CA PRO A 75 -1.99 12.42 3.33
C PRO A 75 -2.59 12.81 1.98
N LYS A 76 -1.89 13.66 1.24
CA LYS A 76 -2.26 13.97 -0.14
C LYS A 76 -2.26 12.66 -0.93
N ASP A 77 -3.37 12.38 -1.63
CA ASP A 77 -3.47 11.24 -2.53
C ASP A 77 -2.35 11.28 -3.58
N LEU A 78 -1.73 10.13 -3.78
CA LEU A 78 -0.78 9.90 -4.87
C LEU A 78 -1.54 9.71 -6.17
N ASP A 79 -1.08 10.37 -7.22
CA ASP A 79 -1.59 10.18 -8.57
C ASP A 79 -0.99 8.93 -9.23
N ALA A 80 -1.61 8.43 -10.31
CA ALA A 80 -1.14 7.25 -11.03
C ALA A 80 0.34 7.33 -11.48
N SER A 81 0.83 8.53 -11.80
CA SER A 81 2.23 8.77 -12.18
C SER A 81 3.23 8.61 -11.02
N GLU A 82 2.75 8.70 -9.79
CA GLU A 82 3.57 8.57 -8.57
C GLU A 82 3.58 7.13 -8.04
N ILE A 83 2.80 6.23 -8.65
CA ILE A 83 2.63 4.84 -8.21
C ILE A 83 3.34 3.90 -9.19
N ASP A 84 4.36 3.18 -8.72
CA ASP A 84 4.99 2.10 -9.47
C ASP A 84 4.29 0.76 -9.22
N VAL A 85 3.80 0.14 -10.30
CA VAL A 85 3.03 -1.12 -10.25
C VAL A 85 3.77 -2.20 -11.01
N ARG A 86 4.04 -3.30 -10.32
CA ARG A 86 4.84 -4.42 -10.82
C ARG A 86 4.03 -5.71 -10.84
N LEU A 87 4.27 -6.54 -11.86
CA LEU A 87 3.76 -7.90 -11.91
C LEU A 87 4.21 -8.67 -10.66
N GLY A 88 3.27 -9.38 -10.04
CA GLY A 88 3.49 -10.09 -8.76
C GLY A 88 3.08 -9.29 -7.52
N ALA A 89 2.68 -8.03 -7.64
CA ALA A 89 2.10 -7.29 -6.53
C ALA A 89 0.75 -7.90 -6.11
N THR A 90 0.68 -8.37 -4.86
CA THR A 90 -0.46 -9.14 -4.33
C THR A 90 -1.71 -8.30 -4.06
N TRP A 91 -1.57 -6.98 -4.00
CA TRP A 91 -2.71 -6.08 -3.83
C TRP A 91 -3.50 -5.86 -5.13
N ILE A 92 -2.95 -6.25 -6.28
CA ILE A 92 -3.63 -6.18 -7.57
C ILE A 92 -4.59 -7.37 -7.69
N ASP A 93 -5.82 -7.10 -8.11
CA ASP A 93 -6.79 -8.17 -8.36
C ASP A 93 -6.29 -9.10 -9.49
N SER A 94 -6.38 -10.41 -9.25
CA SER A 94 -6.10 -11.44 -10.25
C SER A 94 -6.87 -11.25 -11.56
N ALA A 95 -8.07 -10.64 -11.51
CA ALA A 95 -8.86 -10.29 -12.69
C ALA A 95 -8.12 -9.32 -13.63
N TYR A 96 -7.37 -8.35 -13.09
CA TYR A 96 -6.55 -7.47 -13.93
C TYR A 96 -5.37 -8.20 -14.55
N ILE A 97 -4.76 -9.16 -13.84
CA ILE A 97 -3.70 -9.98 -14.40
C ILE A 97 -4.24 -10.89 -15.52
N GLN A 98 -5.41 -11.49 -15.31
CA GLN A 98 -6.12 -12.27 -16.33
C GLN A 98 -6.45 -11.43 -17.56
N GLN A 99 -6.95 -10.21 -17.37
CA GLN A 99 -7.28 -9.28 -18.44
C GLN A 99 -6.02 -8.87 -19.22
N PHE A 100 -4.95 -8.48 -18.51
CA PHE A 100 -3.66 -8.13 -19.11
C PHE A 100 -3.13 -9.27 -19.99
N MET A 101 -3.13 -10.49 -19.47
CA MET A 101 -2.69 -11.68 -20.20
C MET A 101 -3.50 -11.89 -21.48
N GLN A 102 -4.83 -11.82 -21.39
CA GLN A 102 -5.71 -12.04 -22.54
C GLN A 102 -5.58 -10.97 -23.61
N GLU A 103 -5.44 -9.70 -23.22
CA GLU A 103 -5.30 -8.58 -24.16
C GLU A 103 -3.90 -8.53 -24.79
N THR A 104 -2.85 -8.76 -23.99
CA THR A 104 -1.46 -8.63 -24.46
C THR A 104 -1.03 -9.82 -25.31
N PHE A 105 -1.46 -11.03 -24.95
CA PHE A 105 -1.13 -12.25 -25.71
C PHE A 105 -2.19 -12.58 -26.76
N GLU A 106 -3.18 -11.70 -26.95
CA GLU A 106 -4.28 -11.88 -27.89
C GLU A 106 -4.95 -13.27 -27.76
N THR A 107 -5.12 -13.75 -26.52
CA THR A 107 -5.55 -15.12 -26.24
C THR A 107 -6.85 -15.44 -26.98
N PRO A 108 -6.86 -16.45 -27.87
CA PRO A 108 -8.03 -16.81 -28.65
C PRO A 108 -9.24 -17.08 -27.76
N TYR A 109 -10.42 -16.64 -28.21
CA TYR A 109 -11.66 -16.71 -27.40
C TYR A 109 -11.92 -18.10 -26.82
N TYR A 110 -11.71 -19.15 -27.61
CA TYR A 110 -11.91 -20.54 -27.20
C TYR A 110 -10.90 -21.02 -26.13
N LEU A 111 -9.76 -20.36 -25.97
CA LEU A 111 -8.75 -20.66 -24.95
C LEU A 111 -8.92 -19.82 -23.68
N ARG A 112 -9.70 -18.74 -23.68
CA ARG A 112 -9.81 -17.81 -22.54
C ARG A 112 -10.34 -18.46 -21.26
N ARG A 113 -11.13 -19.53 -21.37
CA ARG A 113 -11.62 -20.34 -20.25
C ARG A 113 -10.67 -21.46 -19.84
N THR A 114 -9.72 -21.81 -20.71
CA THR A 114 -8.72 -22.85 -20.46
C THR A 114 -7.48 -22.25 -19.80
N ILE A 115 -7.12 -21.03 -20.21
CA ILE A 115 -5.93 -20.33 -19.72
C ILE A 115 -6.34 -19.34 -18.64
N GLU A 116 -6.22 -19.79 -17.39
CA GLU A 116 -6.65 -19.04 -16.20
C GLU A 116 -5.49 -18.73 -15.27
N VAL A 117 -5.42 -17.46 -14.85
CA VAL A 117 -4.54 -17.00 -13.78
C VAL A 117 -5.19 -17.33 -12.44
N LYS A 118 -4.44 -18.00 -11.56
CA LYS A 118 -4.84 -18.32 -10.19
C LYS A 118 -3.76 -17.85 -9.22
N PHE A 119 -4.18 -17.24 -8.13
CA PHE A 119 -3.31 -16.95 -6.99
C PHE A 119 -3.68 -17.89 -5.84
N SER A 120 -2.68 -18.53 -5.24
CA SER A 120 -2.87 -19.35 -4.04
C SER A 120 -2.49 -18.53 -2.81
N GLU A 121 -3.47 -18.15 -2.00
CA GLU A 121 -3.23 -17.43 -0.74
C GLU A 121 -2.39 -18.26 0.26
N LEU A 122 -2.54 -19.59 0.23
CA LEU A 122 -1.81 -20.49 1.13
C LEU A 122 -0.30 -20.51 0.86
N THR A 123 0.10 -20.52 -0.42
CA THR A 123 1.51 -20.59 -0.81
C THR A 123 2.08 -19.26 -1.29
N ALA A 124 1.24 -18.23 -1.40
CA ALA A 124 1.55 -16.95 -2.04
C ALA A 124 2.12 -17.10 -3.47
N GLU A 125 1.69 -18.14 -4.20
CA GLU A 125 2.16 -18.44 -5.56
C GLU A 125 1.10 -18.12 -6.61
N TRP A 126 1.57 -17.62 -7.75
CA TRP A 126 0.78 -17.48 -8.98
C TRP A 126 0.93 -18.71 -9.86
N ARG A 127 -0.17 -19.15 -10.46
CA ARG A 127 -0.19 -20.21 -11.48
C ARG A 127 -1.04 -19.81 -12.67
N ILE A 128 -0.60 -20.20 -13.85
CA ILE A 128 -1.36 -20.06 -15.08
C ILE A 128 -1.70 -21.47 -15.59
N ASN A 129 -2.96 -21.84 -15.43
CA ASN A 129 -3.49 -23.09 -15.95
C ASN A 129 -3.56 -23.03 -17.47
N GLY A 130 -3.51 -24.17 -18.16
CA GLY A 130 -3.63 -24.22 -19.62
C GLY A 130 -2.49 -23.53 -20.39
N LYS A 131 -1.36 -23.20 -19.75
CA LYS A 131 -0.24 -22.48 -20.38
C LYS A 131 0.37 -23.14 -21.61
N SER A 132 0.13 -24.43 -21.83
CA SER A 132 0.57 -25.18 -23.02
C SER A 132 -0.51 -25.36 -24.08
N SER A 133 -1.72 -24.85 -23.86
CA SER A 133 -2.85 -24.95 -24.79
C SER A 133 -2.72 -24.15 -26.09
N PRO A 134 -2.03 -22.99 -26.15
CA PRO A 134 -1.80 -22.28 -27.41
C PRO A 134 -1.00 -23.13 -28.39
N SER A 135 -1.36 -23.07 -29.67
CA SER A 135 -0.61 -23.71 -30.76
C SER A 135 0.81 -23.15 -30.84
N GLN A 136 1.79 -23.96 -31.23
CA GLN A 136 3.16 -23.47 -31.47
C GLN A 136 3.24 -22.40 -32.58
N ASN A 137 2.22 -22.33 -33.44
CA ASN A 137 2.11 -21.31 -34.48
C ASN A 137 1.54 -19.98 -33.95
N ASP A 138 1.15 -19.89 -32.67
CA ASP A 138 0.70 -18.66 -32.04
C ASP A 138 1.88 -17.69 -31.88
N VAL A 139 1.89 -16.67 -32.74
CA VAL A 139 2.98 -15.68 -32.83
C VAL A 139 3.11 -14.88 -31.53
N ALA A 140 1.99 -14.50 -30.90
CA ALA A 140 2.04 -13.75 -29.66
C ALA A 140 2.70 -14.58 -28.54
N ALA A 141 2.28 -15.85 -28.42
CA ALA A 141 2.73 -16.76 -27.38
C ALA A 141 4.17 -17.26 -27.57
N TYR A 142 4.62 -17.54 -28.80
CA TYR A 142 5.91 -18.18 -29.05
C TYR A 142 6.98 -17.29 -29.71
N THR A 143 6.60 -16.10 -30.20
CA THR A 143 7.54 -15.19 -30.91
C THR A 143 7.56 -13.79 -30.34
N THR A 144 6.41 -13.13 -30.13
CA THR A 144 6.35 -11.73 -29.68
C THR A 144 6.72 -11.61 -28.22
N TYR A 145 6.01 -12.34 -27.35
CA TYR A 145 6.17 -12.32 -25.89
C TYR A 145 6.74 -13.63 -25.33
N GLY A 146 7.07 -14.58 -26.20
CA GLY A 146 7.71 -15.83 -25.83
C GLY A 146 8.83 -16.22 -26.77
N THR A 147 9.29 -17.44 -26.55
CA THR A 147 10.28 -18.15 -27.35
C THR A 147 9.77 -19.57 -27.59
N GLU A 148 10.34 -20.28 -28.54
CA GLU A 148 10.07 -21.71 -28.74
C GLU A 148 10.29 -22.53 -27.45
N ARG A 149 11.29 -22.16 -26.65
CA ARG A 149 11.68 -22.85 -25.40
C ARG A 149 10.88 -22.43 -24.17
N ALA A 150 10.19 -21.30 -24.22
CA ALA A 150 9.31 -20.78 -23.17
C ALA A 150 8.30 -19.80 -23.75
N ASN A 151 7.03 -20.23 -23.79
CA ASN A 151 5.95 -19.38 -24.27
C ASN A 151 5.62 -18.24 -23.29
N ALA A 152 4.88 -17.25 -23.78
CA ALA A 152 4.53 -16.03 -23.06
C ALA A 152 3.82 -16.31 -21.72
N TYR A 153 2.94 -17.31 -21.68
CA TYR A 153 2.21 -17.70 -20.46
C TYR A 153 3.15 -18.26 -19.38
N ARG A 154 4.12 -19.09 -19.76
CA ARG A 154 5.16 -19.57 -18.83
C ARG A 154 6.02 -18.40 -18.32
N ILE A 155 6.42 -17.49 -19.21
CA ILE A 155 7.24 -16.34 -18.81
C ILE A 155 6.45 -15.42 -17.87
N LEU A 156 5.17 -15.17 -18.14
CA LEU A 156 4.29 -14.40 -17.27
C LEU A 156 4.14 -15.05 -15.89
N GLU A 157 3.93 -16.36 -15.82
CA GLU A 157 3.83 -17.09 -14.54
C GLU A 157 5.11 -16.93 -13.68
N GLU A 158 6.30 -17.08 -14.27
CA GLU A 158 7.57 -16.84 -13.54
C GLU A 158 7.68 -15.38 -13.10
N THR A 159 7.26 -14.45 -13.94
CA THR A 159 7.29 -13.00 -13.64
C THR A 159 6.37 -12.64 -12.48
N LEU A 160 5.16 -13.20 -12.44
CA LEU A 160 4.21 -13.02 -11.34
C LEU A 160 4.77 -13.58 -10.02
N ASN A 161 5.60 -14.61 -10.09
CA ASN A 161 6.30 -15.18 -8.93
C ASN A 161 7.66 -14.51 -8.64
N LEU A 162 7.94 -13.34 -9.24
CA LEU A 162 9.18 -12.58 -9.05
C LEU A 162 10.44 -13.39 -9.38
N LYS A 163 10.36 -14.32 -10.33
CA LYS A 163 11.46 -15.16 -10.79
C LYS A 163 11.92 -14.73 -12.18
N ASP A 164 13.24 -14.71 -12.37
CA ASP A 164 13.81 -14.58 -13.72
C ASP A 164 13.65 -15.90 -14.47
N ILE A 165 13.15 -15.83 -15.71
CA ILE A 165 13.03 -17.03 -16.55
C ILE A 165 14.41 -17.62 -16.83
N ARG A 166 14.54 -18.94 -16.67
CA ARG A 166 15.77 -19.70 -16.96
C ARG A 166 15.45 -20.91 -17.82
N ILE A 167 16.25 -21.09 -18.87
CA ILE A 167 16.15 -22.23 -19.78
C ILE A 167 17.33 -23.17 -19.53
N TYR A 168 17.03 -24.45 -19.35
CA TYR A 168 18.03 -25.49 -19.14
C TYR A 168 17.96 -26.50 -20.27
N ASP A 169 19.11 -27.01 -20.67
CA ASP A 169 19.26 -28.18 -21.51
C ASP A 169 19.59 -29.39 -20.66
N THR A 170 19.20 -30.57 -21.13
CA THR A 170 19.61 -31.84 -20.54
C THR A 170 20.72 -32.41 -21.38
N ILE A 171 21.90 -32.62 -20.78
CA ILE A 171 23.04 -33.30 -21.39
C ILE A 171 23.28 -34.62 -20.66
N GLU A 172 23.74 -35.63 -21.38
CA GLU A 172 24.17 -36.91 -20.81
C GLU A 172 25.67 -36.82 -20.50
N ASP A 173 26.08 -37.23 -19.30
CA ASP A 173 27.49 -37.33 -18.93
C ASP A 173 28.13 -38.64 -19.43
N ALA A 174 29.44 -38.79 -19.23
CA ALA A 174 30.18 -39.97 -19.67
C ALA A 174 29.71 -41.28 -19.01
N ASP A 175 28.96 -41.20 -17.91
CA ASP A 175 28.41 -42.32 -17.14
C ASP A 175 26.93 -42.58 -17.46
N GLY A 176 26.35 -41.89 -18.45
CA GLY A 176 24.96 -42.03 -18.87
C GLY A 176 23.93 -41.31 -17.99
N LYS A 177 24.37 -40.43 -17.06
CA LYS A 177 23.46 -39.66 -16.20
C LYS A 177 23.09 -38.33 -16.83
N GLN A 178 21.81 -37.99 -16.72
CA GLN A 178 21.29 -36.71 -17.20
C GLN A 178 21.63 -35.57 -16.24
N LYS A 179 22.26 -34.52 -16.77
CA LYS A 179 22.56 -33.28 -16.07
C LYS A 179 21.86 -32.09 -16.73
N ARG A 180 21.20 -31.26 -15.92
CA ARG A 180 20.62 -29.99 -16.39
C ARG A 180 21.68 -28.90 -16.39
N VAL A 181 21.92 -28.29 -17.54
CA VAL A 181 22.87 -27.18 -17.73
C VAL A 181 22.11 -25.95 -18.20
N LEU A 182 22.42 -24.79 -17.62
CA LEU A 182 21.78 -23.54 -18.01
C LEU A 182 22.16 -23.19 -19.46
N ASN A 183 21.16 -23.08 -20.33
CA ASN A 183 21.35 -22.57 -21.67
C ASN A 183 21.35 -21.04 -21.61
N LYS A 184 22.55 -20.44 -21.63
CA LYS A 184 22.71 -18.99 -21.52
C LYS A 184 22.02 -18.25 -22.67
N LYS A 185 22.13 -18.75 -23.91
CA LYS A 185 21.57 -18.12 -25.10
C LYS A 185 20.03 -18.07 -25.02
N GLU A 186 19.40 -19.22 -24.80
CA GLU A 186 17.94 -19.32 -24.70
C GLU A 186 17.41 -18.58 -23.46
N THR A 187 18.16 -18.58 -22.37
CA THR A 187 17.81 -17.80 -21.17
C THR A 187 17.82 -16.31 -21.46
N THR A 188 18.85 -15.78 -22.13
CA THR A 188 18.91 -14.36 -22.49
C THR A 188 17.75 -13.96 -23.41
N LEU A 189 17.41 -14.79 -24.40
CA LEU A 189 16.26 -14.54 -25.28
C LEU A 189 14.95 -14.52 -24.48
N ALA A 190 14.73 -15.50 -23.60
CA ALA A 190 13.55 -15.55 -22.76
C ALA A 190 13.47 -14.36 -21.77
N GLN A 191 14.60 -13.91 -21.22
CA GLN A 191 14.66 -12.73 -20.35
C GLN A 191 14.33 -11.42 -21.09
N GLN A 192 14.73 -11.29 -22.36
CA GLN A 192 14.30 -10.15 -23.19
C GLN A 192 12.77 -10.14 -23.36
N LYS A 193 12.17 -11.30 -23.59
CA LYS A 193 10.71 -11.44 -23.66
C LYS A 193 10.03 -11.15 -22.33
N GLN A 194 10.63 -11.59 -21.22
CA GLN A 194 10.19 -11.26 -19.88
C GLN A 194 10.18 -9.75 -19.64
N GLN A 195 11.21 -9.04 -20.08
CA GLN A 195 11.27 -7.59 -19.97
C GLN A 195 10.18 -6.91 -20.84
N ALA A 196 9.97 -7.38 -22.07
CA ALA A 196 8.91 -6.87 -22.93
C ALA A 196 7.51 -7.04 -22.30
N ILE A 197 7.25 -8.16 -21.60
CA ILE A 197 6.00 -8.36 -20.85
C ILE A 197 5.87 -7.35 -19.69
N LYS A 198 6.96 -7.11 -18.95
CA LYS A 198 6.96 -6.12 -17.85
C LYS A 198 6.67 -4.71 -18.37
N ASP A 199 7.26 -4.33 -19.49
CA ASP A 199 7.07 -3.00 -20.09
C ASP A 199 5.66 -2.86 -20.66
N ALA A 200 5.15 -3.88 -21.35
CA ALA A 200 3.76 -3.91 -21.79
C ALA A 200 2.77 -3.78 -20.62
N PHE A 201 3.06 -4.42 -19.48
CA PHE A 201 2.23 -4.29 -18.28
C PHE A 201 2.22 -2.88 -17.69
N ARG A 202 3.38 -2.20 -17.64
CA ARG A 202 3.48 -0.83 -17.14
C ARG A 202 2.64 0.15 -17.94
N ASP A 203 2.64 0.02 -19.27
CA ASP A 203 1.80 0.84 -20.14
C ASP A 203 0.33 0.45 -20.02
N TRP A 204 0.07 -0.85 -19.97
CA TRP A 204 -1.28 -1.38 -19.93
C TRP A 204 -2.01 -1.02 -18.65
N ILE A 205 -1.40 -1.18 -17.47
CA ILE A 205 -2.08 -1.09 -16.17
C ILE A 205 -2.81 0.25 -15.98
N TRP A 206 -2.24 1.33 -16.49
CA TRP A 206 -2.80 2.68 -16.39
C TRP A 206 -3.62 3.12 -17.59
N LYS A 207 -3.69 2.35 -18.68
CA LYS A 207 -4.33 2.77 -19.93
C LYS A 207 -5.83 3.02 -19.81
N ASP A 208 -6.54 2.16 -19.09
CA ASP A 208 -7.98 2.28 -18.85
C ASP A 208 -8.27 3.21 -17.65
N SER A 209 -9.20 4.15 -17.81
CA SER A 209 -9.49 5.16 -16.77
C SER A 209 -10.12 4.55 -15.52
N HIS A 210 -11.04 3.61 -15.66
CA HIS A 210 -11.72 2.98 -14.52
C HIS A 210 -10.75 2.12 -13.72
N ARG A 211 -9.91 1.33 -14.41
CA ARG A 211 -8.84 0.56 -13.77
C ARG A 211 -7.83 1.47 -13.07
N ARG A 212 -7.43 2.58 -13.70
CA ARG A 212 -6.51 3.55 -13.10
C ARG A 212 -7.07 4.12 -11.80
N GLU A 213 -8.31 4.61 -11.82
CA GLU A 213 -8.98 5.16 -10.63
C GLU A 213 -9.08 4.11 -9.51
N ALA A 214 -9.54 2.89 -9.84
CA ALA A 214 -9.66 1.81 -8.86
C ALA A 214 -8.32 1.45 -8.21
N LEU A 215 -7.23 1.38 -8.99
CA LEU A 215 -5.90 1.06 -8.48
C LEU A 215 -5.29 2.20 -7.66
N VAL A 216 -5.47 3.45 -8.08
CA VAL A 216 -5.02 4.64 -7.34
C VAL A 216 -5.70 4.71 -5.98
N THR A 217 -7.02 4.58 -5.93
CA THR A 217 -7.78 4.56 -4.67
C THR A 217 -7.30 3.44 -3.77
N LYS A 218 -7.22 2.21 -4.29
CA LYS A 218 -6.77 1.05 -3.52
C LYS A 218 -5.34 1.22 -2.99
N TYR A 219 -4.43 1.76 -3.80
CA TYR A 219 -3.06 2.01 -3.37
C TYR A 219 -3.00 3.04 -2.24
N ASN A 220 -3.74 4.14 -2.38
CA ASN A 220 -3.76 5.19 -1.37
C ASN A 220 -4.35 4.69 -0.04
N GLU A 221 -5.38 3.84 -0.10
CA GLU A 221 -5.98 3.21 1.08
C GLU A 221 -5.06 2.23 1.81
N LEU A 222 -4.22 1.49 1.07
CA LEU A 222 -3.36 0.46 1.64
C LEU A 222 -2.01 1.00 2.09
N PHE A 223 -1.44 1.95 1.34
CA PHE A 223 -0.04 2.34 1.47
C PHE A 223 0.15 3.83 1.79
N ASN A 224 -0.74 4.71 1.32
CA ASN A 224 -0.68 6.16 1.61
C ASN A 224 -1.61 6.55 2.76
N SER A 225 -1.50 5.82 3.87
CA SER A 225 -2.39 5.95 5.03
C SER A 225 -1.66 6.39 6.29
N THR A 226 -0.33 6.29 6.31
CA THR A 226 0.47 6.59 7.51
C THR A 226 0.93 8.04 7.52
N ARG A 227 0.44 8.84 8.47
CA ARG A 227 0.93 10.19 8.75
C ARG A 227 1.96 10.17 9.88
N PRO A 228 3.15 10.76 9.72
CA PRO A 228 4.10 10.94 10.83
C PRO A 228 3.50 11.73 11.98
N ARG A 229 3.99 11.49 13.20
CA ARG A 229 3.60 12.27 14.38
C ARG A 229 4.22 13.66 14.30
N GLU A 230 3.38 14.69 14.36
CA GLU A 230 3.78 16.09 14.41
C GLU A 230 3.31 16.69 15.72
N TYR A 231 4.23 17.27 16.50
CA TYR A 231 3.94 17.86 17.79
C TYR A 231 3.65 19.35 17.64
N ASP A 232 2.44 19.77 18.02
CA ASP A 232 2.08 21.18 18.14
C ASP A 232 2.09 21.58 19.63
N GLY A 233 2.85 22.61 19.97
CA GLY A 233 2.89 23.17 21.33
C GLY A 233 2.12 24.50 21.47
N SER A 234 1.34 24.89 20.47
CA SER A 234 0.65 26.19 20.45
C SER A 234 -0.33 26.40 21.61
N HIS A 235 -0.91 25.31 22.13
CA HIS A 235 -1.83 25.31 23.27
C HIS A 235 -1.13 25.35 24.64
N ILE A 236 0.19 25.12 24.70
CA ILE A 236 0.93 25.08 25.96
C ILE A 236 1.05 26.50 26.54
N ARG A 237 0.55 26.68 27.77
CA ARG A 237 0.70 27.93 28.53
C ARG A 237 1.86 27.83 29.51
N PHE A 238 2.84 28.72 29.35
CA PHE A 238 4.05 28.75 30.16
C PHE A 238 3.89 29.66 31.38
N GLY A 239 3.39 29.10 32.49
CA GLY A 239 3.28 29.83 33.76
C GLY A 239 4.66 30.20 34.33
N GLY A 240 4.85 31.46 34.72
CA GLY A 240 6.11 31.95 35.30
C GLY A 240 7.20 32.31 34.28
N MET A 241 6.91 32.23 32.97
CA MET A 241 7.80 32.74 31.93
C MET A 241 7.77 34.27 31.90
N ASN A 242 8.92 34.89 31.62
CA ASN A 242 9.00 36.34 31.45
C ASN A 242 8.06 36.79 30.29
N PRO A 243 7.10 37.70 30.53
CA PRO A 243 6.17 38.17 29.48
C PRO A 243 6.85 38.80 28.26
N ASP A 244 8.05 39.34 28.41
CA ASP A 244 8.80 39.95 27.30
C ASP A 244 9.39 38.92 26.32
N ILE A 245 9.38 37.64 26.68
CA ILE A 245 9.92 36.54 25.87
C ILE A 245 8.76 35.79 25.22
N THR A 246 8.69 35.83 23.89
CA THR A 246 7.76 35.01 23.11
C THR A 246 8.53 33.88 22.44
N LEU A 247 8.19 32.63 22.77
CA LEU A 247 8.79 31.46 22.13
C LEU A 247 8.36 31.35 20.67
N ARG A 248 9.30 31.01 19.79
CA ARG A 248 9.01 30.71 18.39
C ARG A 248 8.24 29.39 18.29
N GLU A 249 7.56 29.19 17.17
CA GLU A 249 6.77 27.98 16.90
C GLU A 249 7.57 26.68 17.10
N HIS A 250 8.75 26.57 16.48
CA HIS A 250 9.59 25.37 16.64
C HIS A 250 10.02 25.12 18.11
N GLN A 251 10.17 26.15 18.94
CA GLN A 251 10.54 25.99 20.35
C GLN A 251 9.36 25.43 21.14
N ARG A 252 8.14 25.90 20.87
CA ARG A 252 6.92 25.34 21.47
C ARG A 252 6.70 23.89 21.05
N ASN A 253 6.91 23.59 19.77
CA ASN A 253 6.75 22.23 19.24
C ASN A 253 7.83 21.28 19.78
N ALA A 254 9.07 21.75 19.97
CA ALA A 254 10.11 20.99 20.65
C ALA A 254 9.73 20.67 22.11
N ILE A 255 9.13 21.62 22.82
CA ILE A 255 8.64 21.38 24.19
C ILE A 255 7.48 20.36 24.18
N ALA A 256 6.52 20.49 23.26
CA ALA A 256 5.45 19.51 23.11
C ALA A 256 6.00 18.10 22.81
N HIS A 257 7.02 17.99 21.96
CA HIS A 257 7.71 16.73 21.69
C HIS A 257 8.33 16.14 22.97
N VAL A 258 9.01 16.95 23.78
CA VAL A 258 9.57 16.49 25.07
C VAL A 258 8.46 16.05 26.03
N LEU A 259 7.34 16.78 26.11
CA LEU A 259 6.24 16.48 27.03
C LEU A 259 5.46 15.22 26.64
N TYR A 260 5.21 15.01 25.35
CA TYR A 260 4.29 13.97 24.86
C TYR A 260 5.00 12.78 24.17
N GLY A 261 6.20 12.99 23.66
CA GLY A 261 6.95 12.01 22.85
C GLY A 261 7.99 11.18 23.61
N GLY A 262 8.29 11.50 24.88
CA GLY A 262 9.25 10.76 25.69
C GLY A 262 10.71 10.99 25.26
N ASN A 263 11.41 9.93 24.83
CA ASN A 263 12.83 10.01 24.43
C ASN A 263 13.01 10.90 23.20
N THR A 264 13.44 12.14 23.42
CA THR A 264 13.50 13.19 22.40
C THR A 264 14.94 13.58 22.08
N LEU A 265 15.33 13.53 20.80
CA LEU A 265 16.57 14.13 20.30
C LEU A 265 16.23 15.49 19.67
N LEU A 266 16.89 16.55 20.15
CA LEU A 266 16.81 17.89 19.57
C LEU A 266 18.13 18.17 18.85
N ALA A 267 18.16 17.97 17.53
CA ALA A 267 19.30 18.37 16.70
C ALA A 267 19.07 19.83 16.26
N HIS A 268 19.84 20.76 16.83
CA HIS A 268 19.69 22.21 16.67
C HIS A 268 20.91 22.84 16.01
#